data_AF-A0A834WXL9-F1
#
_entry.id   AF-A0A834WXL9-F1
#
_cell.length_a   1.000
_cell.length_b   1.000
_cell.length_c   1.000
_cell.angle_alpha   90.00
_cell.angle_beta   90.00
_cell.angle_gamma   90.00
#
_symmetry.space_group_name_H-M   'P 1'
#
loop_
_entity.id
_entity.type
_entity.pdbx_description
1 polymer ?
#
loop_
_entity_poly.entity_id
_entity_poly.type
_entity_poly.pdbx_seq_one_letter_code
_entity_poly.pdbx_strand_id
1 'polypeptide(L)'
;MNLRKWRFLPLLLCVAFVCSSGAVQRGRSQPTERISGSAGDVLEDDPVGRLKVFVYELPSKYNKKILQKDPRCLTHMFAAEIFMHRFILSSAVRTLNPDEADWFYTPVYSTCDLTPNGLPLPFKSPRMMRSAIQLISSNWPYWNRTEGADHFFVVPHDFGACFHYQEEKAIERGILPLLQRATLVQTFGQRNHVCLKDGSITIPPYAPPQKMHTHLIPEKIPRSIFVYFRGLFYDVGNDPEGGYYARGARAAVWENFKDNPLFDISTEHPTTYYEDMQRAVFCLCPLGWAPWSPRLVEAVIFGCIPVIIADDIVLPFADAIPWEEIGVFVDEEDVPKLDTILTSIPPDVILRKQRLLANPSMKQAMLFPQPAQPGDAFHQVLNGLARKLPHDRSVYLKPGEKILNWTAGPVGDLKPCLLTHANYTLERNQKSKQKCHYQVSFFIGQNPFALKSSFLSASLHLLHHSHPNQHHHLTSREPRVSMPLASKQSLQCQTATKQRMQPHG
;
A
#
# COMPACT_ATOMS: atom_id res chain seq x y z
N MET A 1 73.38 -1.65 43.04
CA MET A 1 73.99 -0.30 43.02
C MET A 1 73.19 0.53 42.03
N ASN A 2 72.48 1.62 42.29
CA ASN A 2 72.20 2.53 43.41
C ASN A 2 70.73 2.98 43.20
N LEU A 3 69.78 2.68 44.10
CA LEU A 3 69.30 3.50 45.22
C LEU A 3 69.15 5.02 44.95
N ARG A 4 67.88 5.47 44.87
CA ARG A 4 67.39 6.57 45.71
C ARG A 4 65.90 6.36 46.04
N LYS A 5 65.61 6.36 47.34
CA LYS A 5 64.30 6.21 48.02
C LYS A 5 63.69 7.58 48.31
N TRP A 6 62.41 7.60 48.69
CA TRP A 6 61.77 8.21 49.89
C TRP A 6 60.25 7.92 49.76
N ARG A 7 59.55 7.06 50.53
CA ARG A 7 59.16 6.97 51.97
C ARG A 7 57.80 7.65 52.33
N PHE A 8 56.82 6.78 52.68
CA PHE A 8 55.71 6.84 53.68
C PHE A 8 54.61 7.94 53.61
N LEU A 9 53.32 7.76 53.98
CA LEU A 9 52.50 6.80 54.76
C LEU A 9 50.98 7.00 54.35
N PRO A 10 49.98 6.15 54.74
CA PRO A 10 48.65 6.03 54.14
C PRO A 10 47.52 6.72 54.95
N LEU A 11 46.31 6.79 54.35
CA LEU A 11 45.07 7.01 55.10
C LEU A 11 44.00 5.99 54.67
N LEU A 12 43.56 5.18 55.63
CA LEU A 12 42.34 4.39 55.56
C LEU A 12 41.12 5.32 55.53
N LEU A 13 40.12 5.00 54.72
CA LEU A 13 38.72 5.30 55.01
C LEU A 13 37.83 4.24 54.34
N CYS A 14 37.18 3.45 55.20
CA CYS A 14 36.07 2.56 54.87
C CYS A 14 34.91 3.36 54.28
N VAL A 15 34.05 2.73 53.45
CA VAL A 15 32.59 2.65 53.63
C VAL A 15 31.93 1.81 52.52
N ALA A 16 31.16 0.82 52.98
CA ALA A 16 29.98 0.16 52.43
C ALA A 16 29.98 -0.49 51.03
N PHE A 17 29.94 -1.82 51.06
CA PHE A 17 29.39 -2.71 50.03
C PHE A 17 27.86 -2.57 49.98
N VAL A 18 27.29 -2.32 48.79
CA VAL A 18 25.90 -2.66 48.46
C VAL A 18 25.93 -3.42 47.13
N CYS A 19 25.66 -4.72 47.19
CA CYS A 19 25.37 -5.53 46.01
C CYS A 19 23.94 -5.22 45.54
N SER A 20 23.79 -4.84 44.28
CA SER A 20 22.52 -4.99 43.57
C SER A 20 22.78 -5.62 42.21
N SER A 21 22.10 -6.74 42.00
CA SER A 21 22.02 -7.58 40.82
C SER A 21 21.59 -6.80 39.57
N GLY A 22 22.49 -6.71 38.59
CA GLY A 22 22.22 -6.11 37.28
C GLY A 22 21.44 -7.06 36.39
N ALA A 23 20.21 -6.64 36.07
CA ALA A 23 19.34 -7.27 35.11
C ALA A 23 19.83 -7.10 33.66
N VAL A 24 19.42 -8.08 32.84
CA VAL A 24 19.59 -8.25 31.40
C VAL A 24 19.42 -6.95 30.60
N GLN A 25 20.45 -6.55 29.84
CA GLN A 25 20.37 -5.54 28.80
C GLN A 25 19.68 -6.11 27.55
N ARG A 26 18.40 -5.74 27.34
CA ARG A 26 17.67 -5.92 26.09
C ARG A 26 17.99 -4.74 25.15
N GLY A 27 18.02 -5.03 23.85
CA GLY A 27 18.59 -4.22 22.78
C GLY A 27 18.23 -2.72 22.81
N ARG A 28 19.27 -1.91 22.66
CA ARG A 28 19.19 -0.45 22.48
C ARG A 28 18.74 -0.19 21.04
N SER A 29 17.42 0.03 20.83
CA SER A 29 16.94 0.69 19.63
C SER A 29 17.53 2.10 19.60
N GLN A 30 18.17 2.47 18.50
CA GLN A 30 18.65 3.84 18.33
C GLN A 30 17.43 4.78 18.29
N PRO A 31 17.43 5.88 19.05
CA PRO A 31 16.42 6.90 18.88
C PRO A 31 16.59 7.48 17.48
N THR A 32 15.57 7.43 16.65
CA THR A 32 15.45 8.30 15.48
C THR A 32 15.28 9.72 16.00
N GLU A 33 16.41 10.39 16.26
CA GLU A 33 16.44 11.82 16.52
C GLU A 33 15.78 12.51 15.32
N ARG A 34 14.61 13.13 15.57
CA ARG A 34 14.07 14.16 14.70
C ARG A 34 15.18 15.19 14.54
N ILE A 35 15.76 15.25 13.34
CA ILE A 35 16.77 16.25 13.00
C ILE A 35 16.12 17.61 13.26
N SER A 36 16.56 18.27 14.32
CA SER A 36 16.28 19.69 14.52
C SER A 36 16.95 20.41 13.35
N GLY A 37 16.14 20.99 12.47
CA GLY A 37 16.58 21.44 11.15
C GLY A 37 16.33 20.45 10.01
N SER A 38 15.33 19.55 10.12
CA SER A 38 14.68 19.00 8.92
C SER A 38 14.43 20.18 7.99
N ALA A 39 15.10 20.19 6.84
CA ALA A 39 14.87 21.18 5.79
C ALA A 39 13.37 21.42 5.74
N GLY A 40 12.93 22.67 5.91
CA GLY A 40 11.52 22.98 5.88
C GLY A 40 10.93 22.47 4.58
N ASP A 41 9.61 22.29 4.59
CA ASP A 41 8.88 21.78 3.45
C ASP A 41 9.39 22.47 2.19
N VAL A 42 10.04 21.71 1.30
CA VAL A 42 10.73 22.25 0.11
C VAL A 42 9.77 23.08 -0.76
N LEU A 43 8.46 22.88 -0.56
CA LEU A 43 7.38 23.58 -1.24
C LEU A 43 6.68 24.66 -0.38
N GLU A 44 6.90 24.72 0.95
CA GLU A 44 6.40 25.82 1.80
C GLU A 44 7.43 26.95 1.94
N ASP A 45 8.72 26.63 2.00
CA ASP A 45 9.79 27.63 2.16
C ASP A 45 10.15 28.35 0.85
N ASP A 46 9.96 27.69 -0.30
CA ASP A 46 10.14 28.27 -1.65
C ASP A 46 9.28 27.51 -2.70
N PRO A 47 8.01 27.87 -2.90
CA PRO A 47 7.12 27.17 -3.84
C PRO A 47 7.52 27.30 -5.32
N VAL A 48 8.54 28.11 -5.65
CA VAL A 48 8.97 28.41 -7.03
C VAL A 48 10.43 27.99 -7.30
N GLY A 49 11.23 27.73 -6.26
CA GLY A 49 12.63 27.33 -6.36
C GLY A 49 12.89 25.82 -6.39
N ARG A 50 13.22 25.31 -7.59
CA ARG A 50 14.25 24.28 -7.86
C ARG A 50 13.96 22.78 -7.74
N LEU A 51 12.72 22.29 -7.76
CA LEU A 51 12.48 20.92 -8.22
C LEU A 51 11.81 20.93 -9.59
N LYS A 52 12.53 20.48 -10.61
CA LYS A 52 12.04 20.34 -11.98
C LYS A 52 11.97 18.88 -12.39
N VAL A 53 10.76 18.46 -12.74
CA VAL A 53 10.48 17.11 -13.22
C VAL A 53 10.14 17.16 -14.69
N PHE A 54 10.96 16.52 -15.53
CA PHE A 54 10.60 16.26 -16.91
C PHE A 54 9.79 14.96 -16.99
N VAL A 55 8.63 15.01 -17.66
CA VAL A 55 7.77 13.83 -17.86
C VAL A 55 7.91 13.34 -19.27
N TYR A 56 8.29 12.06 -19.45
CA TYR A 56 8.31 11.46 -20.79
C TYR A 56 6.91 11.37 -21.38
N GLU A 57 6.75 11.88 -22.61
CA GLU A 57 5.55 11.71 -23.41
C GLU A 57 5.53 10.30 -24.03
N LEU A 58 5.03 9.34 -23.25
CA LEU A 58 4.91 7.95 -23.68
C LEU A 58 3.65 7.73 -24.55
N PRO A 59 3.70 6.81 -25.54
CA PRO A 59 2.51 6.34 -26.23
C PRO A 59 1.41 5.89 -25.26
N SER A 60 0.15 6.25 -25.54
CA SER A 60 -0.98 6.02 -24.64
C SER A 60 -1.20 4.56 -24.21
N LYS A 61 -0.62 3.58 -24.93
CA LYS A 61 -0.63 2.16 -24.57
C LYS A 61 0.04 1.85 -23.22
N TYR A 62 0.91 2.72 -22.70
CA TYR A 62 1.56 2.53 -21.39
C TYR A 62 0.76 3.11 -20.22
N ASN A 63 -0.26 3.95 -20.50
CA ASN A 63 -1.03 4.65 -19.48
C ASN A 63 -2.52 4.83 -19.86
N LYS A 64 -2.85 5.89 -20.61
CA LYS A 64 -4.21 6.35 -20.90
C LYS A 64 -5.12 5.25 -21.49
N LYS A 65 -4.62 4.44 -22.43
CA LYS A 65 -5.41 3.35 -23.04
C LYS A 65 -5.70 2.20 -22.06
N ILE A 66 -4.78 1.89 -21.15
CA ILE A 66 -4.99 0.85 -20.13
C ILE A 66 -6.04 1.33 -19.13
N LEU A 67 -5.93 2.60 -18.70
CA LEU A 67 -6.92 3.21 -17.83
C LEU A 67 -8.32 3.30 -18.47
N GLN A 68 -8.39 3.66 -19.76
CA GLN A 68 -9.66 3.69 -20.52
C GLN A 68 -10.29 2.30 -20.66
N LYS A 69 -9.47 1.24 -20.73
CA LYS A 69 -9.94 -0.14 -20.81
C LYS A 69 -10.59 -0.57 -19.49
N ASP A 70 -10.10 -0.11 -18.34
CA ASP A 70 -10.66 -0.46 -17.04
C ASP A 70 -10.62 0.72 -16.04
N PRO A 71 -11.72 1.48 -15.90
CA PRO A 71 -11.75 2.65 -15.02
C PRO A 71 -11.71 2.31 -13.52
N ARG A 72 -11.86 1.03 -13.13
CA ARG A 72 -11.75 0.60 -11.72
C ARG A 72 -10.36 0.90 -11.13
N CYS A 73 -9.36 1.08 -11.98
CA CYS A 73 -8.04 1.50 -11.55
C CYS A 73 -8.03 2.86 -10.83
N LEU A 74 -9.03 3.73 -11.05
CA LEU A 74 -9.16 5.03 -10.39
C LEU A 74 -9.55 4.94 -8.90
N THR A 75 -10.13 3.82 -8.48
CA THR A 75 -10.59 3.61 -7.10
C THR A 75 -9.83 2.49 -6.40
N HIS A 76 -8.92 1.80 -7.11
CA HIS A 76 -8.08 0.76 -6.55
C HIS A 76 -7.00 1.34 -5.64
N MET A 77 -6.55 0.59 -4.63
CA MET A 77 -5.45 0.97 -3.72
C MET A 77 -4.10 1.24 -4.40
N PHE A 78 -3.97 0.96 -5.70
CA PHE A 78 -2.78 1.21 -6.51
C PHE A 78 -2.86 2.47 -7.36
N ALA A 79 -3.95 3.23 -7.26
CA ALA A 79 -4.18 4.39 -8.12
C ALA A 79 -3.18 5.53 -7.94
N ALA A 80 -2.28 5.45 -6.96
CA ALA A 80 -1.19 6.40 -6.76
C ALA A 80 -0.36 6.64 -8.05
N GLU A 81 -0.13 5.61 -8.89
CA GLU A 81 0.58 5.77 -10.17
C GLU A 81 -0.18 6.68 -11.16
N ILE A 82 -1.51 6.63 -11.15
CA ILE A 82 -2.37 7.44 -12.03
C ILE A 82 -2.43 8.87 -11.51
N PHE A 83 -2.71 9.03 -10.22
CA PHE A 83 -2.91 10.35 -9.65
C PHE A 83 -1.60 11.13 -9.55
N MET A 84 -0.47 10.46 -9.29
CA MET A 84 0.85 11.09 -9.34
C MET A 84 1.15 11.62 -10.75
N HIS A 85 0.85 10.83 -11.79
CA HIS A 85 1.02 11.29 -13.15
C HIS A 85 0.14 12.52 -13.47
N ARG A 86 -1.14 12.50 -13.08
CA ARG A 86 -2.02 13.66 -13.26
C ARG A 86 -1.52 14.90 -12.53
N PHE A 87 -1.11 14.73 -11.27
CA PHE A 87 -0.58 15.80 -10.44
C PHE A 87 0.64 16.47 -11.08
N ILE A 88 1.65 15.70 -11.49
CA ILE A 88 2.86 16.27 -12.11
C ILE A 88 2.50 16.98 -13.40
N LEU A 89 1.61 16.42 -14.25
CA LEU A 89 1.22 17.06 -15.51
C LEU A 89 0.62 18.47 -15.32
N SER A 90 -0.05 18.72 -14.21
CA SER A 90 -0.67 20.01 -13.85
C SER A 90 0.14 20.86 -12.85
N SER A 91 1.26 20.35 -12.35
CA SER A 91 2.04 21.02 -11.28
C SER A 91 3.11 21.95 -11.84
N ALA A 92 3.42 23.01 -11.10
CA ALA A 92 4.49 23.96 -11.43
C ALA A 92 5.90 23.35 -11.40
N VAL A 93 6.05 22.16 -10.77
CA VAL A 93 7.32 21.40 -10.77
C VAL A 93 7.60 20.77 -12.13
N ARG A 94 6.60 20.62 -13.01
CA ARG A 94 6.84 20.08 -14.34
C ARG A 94 7.64 21.07 -15.18
N THR A 95 8.72 20.59 -15.79
CA THR A 95 9.40 21.30 -16.87
C THR A 95 9.13 20.62 -18.21
N LEU A 96 9.05 21.44 -19.27
CA LEU A 96 9.06 20.98 -20.66
C LEU A 96 10.47 20.99 -21.24
N ASN A 97 11.41 21.66 -20.57
CA ASN A 97 12.82 21.69 -20.94
C ASN A 97 13.57 20.59 -20.17
N PRO A 98 14.01 19.50 -20.82
CA PRO A 98 14.72 18.42 -20.15
C PRO A 98 16.11 18.82 -19.63
N ASP A 99 16.71 19.91 -20.13
CA ASP A 99 18.01 20.39 -19.65
C ASP A 99 17.91 21.09 -18.28
N GLU A 100 16.70 21.53 -17.90
CA GLU A 100 16.40 22.08 -16.57
C GLU A 100 15.96 21.02 -15.56
N ALA A 101 15.81 19.77 -15.99
CA ALA A 101 15.20 18.72 -15.17
C ALA A 101 16.17 18.16 -14.13
N ASP A 102 15.75 18.19 -12.87
CA ASP A 102 16.41 17.47 -11.77
C ASP A 102 16.03 15.99 -11.76
N TRP A 103 14.80 15.67 -12.21
CA TRP A 103 14.28 14.31 -12.26
C TRP A 103 13.54 14.01 -13.55
N PHE A 104 13.64 12.77 -14.00
CA PHE A 104 12.90 12.23 -15.14
C PHE A 104 11.83 11.24 -14.68
N TYR A 105 10.57 11.57 -14.95
CA TYR A 105 9.42 10.71 -14.63
C TYR A 105 8.94 9.93 -15.85
N THR A 106 8.74 8.62 -15.66
CA THR A 106 8.26 7.70 -16.72
C THR A 106 6.88 7.13 -16.35
N PRO A 107 5.78 7.67 -16.91
CA PRO A 107 4.42 7.32 -16.48
C PRO A 107 3.91 6.00 -17.09
N VAL A 108 4.25 4.88 -16.44
CA VAL A 108 3.80 3.52 -16.81
C VAL A 108 2.80 3.01 -15.77
N TYR A 109 1.59 2.64 -16.19
CA TYR A 109 0.53 2.17 -15.30
C TYR A 109 0.60 0.66 -15.10
N SER A 110 1.53 0.26 -14.23
CA SER A 110 1.96 -1.12 -13.97
C SER A 110 0.92 -1.97 -13.25
N THR A 111 -0.11 -1.38 -12.64
CA THR A 111 -1.11 -2.12 -11.84
C THR A 111 -2.50 -2.14 -12.47
N CYS A 112 -2.67 -1.49 -13.61
CA CYS A 112 -3.97 -1.27 -14.25
C CYS A 112 -4.45 -2.41 -15.17
N ASP A 113 -3.72 -3.54 -15.28
CA ASP A 113 -4.24 -4.75 -15.93
C ASP A 113 -4.98 -5.59 -14.89
N LEU A 114 -6.31 -5.51 -14.89
CA LEU A 114 -7.15 -6.15 -13.87
C LEU A 114 -7.82 -7.43 -14.37
N THR A 115 -8.06 -8.37 -13.46
CA THR A 115 -8.99 -9.50 -13.67
C THR A 115 -10.44 -8.99 -13.82
N PRO A 116 -11.39 -9.84 -14.27
CA PRO A 116 -12.81 -9.50 -14.24
C PRO A 116 -13.31 -9.07 -12.85
N ASN A 117 -12.69 -9.56 -11.77
CA ASN A 117 -13.03 -9.22 -10.40
C ASN A 117 -12.27 -7.98 -9.87
N GLY A 118 -11.43 -7.34 -10.69
CA GLY A 118 -10.76 -6.08 -10.34
C GLY A 118 -9.40 -6.25 -9.65
N LEU A 119 -8.85 -7.46 -9.59
CA LEU A 119 -7.53 -7.73 -8.99
C LEU A 119 -6.40 -7.46 -9.98
N PRO A 120 -5.28 -6.86 -9.58
CA PRO A 120 -4.15 -6.58 -10.48
C PRO A 120 -3.50 -7.87 -11.00
N LEU A 121 -3.03 -7.83 -12.24
CA LEU A 121 -2.23 -8.86 -12.87
C LEU A 121 -0.87 -8.26 -13.27
N PRO A 122 0.11 -8.21 -12.36
CA PRO A 122 1.39 -7.55 -12.61
C PRO A 122 2.29 -8.30 -13.61
N PHE A 123 1.86 -9.48 -14.11
CA PHE A 123 2.66 -10.35 -14.98
C PHE A 123 3.09 -9.72 -16.31
N LYS A 124 2.36 -8.72 -16.82
CA LYS A 124 2.75 -7.98 -18.03
C LYS A 124 3.59 -6.74 -17.74
N SER A 125 3.59 -6.29 -16.50
CA SER A 125 4.22 -5.05 -16.05
C SER A 125 5.73 -5.02 -16.30
N PRO A 126 6.49 -6.10 -16.08
CA PRO A 126 7.92 -6.15 -16.41
C PRO A 126 8.21 -5.88 -17.88
N ARG A 127 7.46 -6.53 -18.77
CA ARG A 127 7.59 -6.35 -20.23
C ARG A 127 7.18 -4.95 -20.66
N MET A 128 6.11 -4.44 -20.08
CA MET A 128 5.63 -3.08 -20.34
C MET A 128 6.67 -2.05 -19.90
N MET A 129 7.23 -2.19 -18.70
CA MET A 129 8.27 -1.33 -18.16
C MET A 129 9.54 -1.38 -19.00
N ARG A 130 10.02 -2.58 -19.33
CA ARG A 130 11.18 -2.78 -20.23
C ARG A 130 10.95 -2.12 -21.59
N SER A 131 9.78 -2.31 -22.19
CA SER A 131 9.45 -1.72 -23.48
C SER A 131 9.37 -0.19 -23.41
N ALA A 132 8.88 0.39 -22.32
CA ALA A 132 8.88 1.84 -22.12
C ALA A 132 10.30 2.38 -21.95
N ILE A 133 11.13 1.71 -21.15
CA ILE A 133 12.53 2.08 -20.91
C ILE A 133 13.35 1.99 -22.22
N GLN A 134 13.16 0.94 -23.02
CA GLN A 134 13.77 0.81 -24.34
C GLN A 134 13.36 1.95 -25.28
N LEU A 135 12.08 2.31 -25.29
CA LEU A 135 11.59 3.44 -26.09
C LEU A 135 12.26 4.75 -25.66
N ILE A 136 12.31 5.04 -24.35
CA ILE A 136 12.90 6.30 -23.90
C ILE A 136 14.42 6.36 -24.13
N SER A 137 15.12 5.24 -23.97
CA SER A 137 16.56 5.11 -24.21
C SER A 137 16.92 5.27 -25.70
N SER A 138 16.03 4.86 -26.61
CA SER A 138 16.26 4.98 -28.06
C SER A 138 15.93 6.36 -28.60
N ASN A 139 14.97 7.06 -27.98
CA ASN A 139 14.42 8.31 -28.50
C ASN A 139 14.99 9.57 -27.81
N TRP A 140 15.53 9.45 -26.60
CA TRP A 140 16.10 10.57 -25.84
C TRP A 140 17.44 10.19 -25.20
N PRO A 141 18.38 11.14 -25.07
CA PRO A 141 19.70 10.85 -24.50
C PRO A 141 19.69 10.66 -22.98
N TYR A 142 18.65 11.14 -22.28
CA TYR A 142 18.66 11.32 -20.82
C TYR A 142 18.72 10.00 -20.03
N TRP A 143 18.04 8.94 -20.50
CA TRP A 143 18.17 7.63 -19.85
C TRP A 143 19.60 7.10 -19.93
N ASN A 144 20.25 7.23 -21.09
CA ASN A 144 21.58 6.66 -21.32
C ASN A 144 22.69 7.43 -20.59
N ARG A 145 22.44 8.69 -20.19
CA ARG A 145 23.38 9.52 -19.42
C ARG A 145 23.71 8.91 -18.05
N THR A 146 22.70 8.32 -17.41
CA THR A 146 22.75 7.89 -16.00
C THR A 146 22.33 6.43 -15.80
N GLU A 147 21.88 5.78 -16.89
CA GLU A 147 21.20 4.49 -16.87
C GLU A 147 20.05 4.44 -15.86
N GLY A 148 19.29 5.53 -15.77
CA GLY A 148 18.09 5.60 -14.94
C GLY A 148 18.30 6.17 -13.53
N ALA A 149 19.53 6.53 -13.12
CA ALA A 149 19.78 6.99 -11.75
C ALA A 149 19.13 8.34 -11.39
N ASP A 150 18.90 9.22 -12.37
CA ASP A 150 18.11 10.46 -12.24
C ASP A 150 16.64 10.27 -12.65
N HIS A 151 16.19 9.02 -12.75
CA HIS A 151 14.80 8.66 -13.05
C HIS A 151 14.09 8.15 -11.82
N PHE A 152 12.77 8.36 -11.78
CA PHE A 152 11.92 7.70 -10.80
C PHE A 152 10.68 7.07 -11.41
N PHE A 153 10.18 6.03 -10.74
CA PHE A 153 9.03 5.24 -11.15
C PHE A 153 8.08 5.02 -9.97
N VAL A 154 6.78 5.17 -10.21
CA VAL A 154 5.76 4.80 -9.22
C VAL A 154 5.39 3.34 -9.45
N VAL A 155 5.69 2.48 -8.48
CA VAL A 155 5.45 1.03 -8.51
C VAL A 155 4.65 0.62 -7.27
N PRO A 156 3.34 0.90 -7.24
CA PRO A 156 2.54 0.82 -6.01
C PRO A 156 2.03 -0.59 -5.69
N HIS A 157 2.41 -1.61 -6.46
CA HIS A 157 1.95 -3.00 -6.27
C HIS A 157 2.46 -3.62 -4.95
N ASP A 158 1.85 -4.72 -4.51
CA ASP A 158 2.18 -5.50 -3.30
C ASP A 158 3.68 -5.60 -3.03
N PHE A 159 4.45 -6.16 -3.97
CA PHE A 159 5.91 -6.29 -3.90
C PHE A 159 6.66 -5.29 -4.82
N GLY A 160 6.08 -4.12 -5.07
CA GLY A 160 6.69 -3.03 -5.82
C GLY A 160 7.25 -3.45 -7.19
N ALA A 161 8.53 -3.13 -7.44
CA ALA A 161 9.22 -3.43 -8.70
C ALA A 161 9.58 -4.90 -8.92
N CYS A 162 9.26 -5.80 -7.98
CA CYS A 162 9.29 -7.24 -8.23
C CYS A 162 8.13 -7.70 -9.12
N PHE A 163 7.03 -6.93 -9.21
CA PHE A 163 5.89 -7.22 -10.11
C PHE A 163 5.31 -8.64 -9.96
N HIS A 164 5.16 -9.10 -8.72
CA HIS A 164 4.49 -10.34 -8.39
C HIS A 164 3.64 -10.13 -7.13
N TYR A 165 2.63 -10.97 -6.90
CA TYR A 165 1.76 -10.90 -5.70
C TYR A 165 2.03 -12.03 -4.69
N GLN A 166 2.65 -13.14 -5.12
CA GLN A 166 3.16 -14.18 -4.22
C GLN A 166 4.60 -13.84 -3.83
N GLU A 167 4.88 -13.86 -2.53
CA GLU A 167 6.16 -13.48 -1.94
C GLU A 167 7.32 -14.33 -2.47
N GLU A 168 7.22 -15.66 -2.43
CA GLU A 168 8.28 -16.56 -2.89
C GLU A 168 8.73 -16.28 -4.33
N LYS A 169 7.76 -16.10 -5.23
CA LYS A 169 8.04 -15.76 -6.64
C LYS A 169 8.52 -14.32 -6.80
N ALA A 170 8.10 -13.39 -5.93
CA ALA A 170 8.65 -12.04 -5.91
C ALA A 170 10.12 -12.08 -5.47
N ILE A 171 10.46 -12.92 -4.49
CA ILE A 171 11.83 -13.12 -4.00
C ILE A 171 12.71 -13.73 -5.09
N GLU A 172 12.26 -14.82 -5.72
CA GLU A 172 12.99 -15.49 -6.81
C GLU A 172 13.29 -14.51 -7.95
N ARG A 173 12.33 -13.63 -8.25
CA ARG A 173 12.41 -12.69 -9.35
C ARG A 173 13.27 -11.46 -9.04
N GLY A 174 13.17 -10.93 -7.82
CA GLY A 174 13.78 -9.68 -7.41
C GLY A 174 13.28 -8.45 -8.18
N ILE A 175 13.88 -7.30 -7.90
CA ILE A 175 13.59 -6.05 -8.61
C ILE A 175 13.97 -6.18 -10.08
N LEU A 176 13.10 -5.72 -10.99
CA LEU A 176 13.39 -5.65 -12.41
C LEU A 176 14.76 -4.99 -12.67
N PRO A 177 15.74 -5.66 -13.33
CA PRO A 177 17.10 -5.16 -13.41
C PRO A 177 17.26 -3.74 -13.99
N LEU A 178 16.39 -3.34 -14.92
CA LEU A 178 16.40 -1.99 -15.50
C LEU A 178 15.98 -0.88 -14.52
N LEU A 179 15.39 -1.22 -13.37
CA LEU A 179 14.98 -0.28 -12.34
C LEU A 179 15.97 -0.22 -11.16
N GLN A 180 17.08 -0.99 -11.21
CA GLN A 180 18.02 -1.09 -10.10
C GLN A 180 18.74 0.22 -9.77
N ARG A 181 18.84 1.16 -10.70
CA ARG A 181 19.42 2.48 -10.44
C ARG A 181 18.39 3.57 -10.16
N ALA A 182 17.19 3.42 -10.71
CA ALA A 182 16.13 4.40 -10.55
C ALA A 182 15.63 4.52 -9.09
N THR A 183 15.12 5.69 -8.75
CA THR A 183 14.38 5.86 -7.49
C THR A 183 13.00 5.25 -7.63
N LEU A 184 12.63 4.37 -6.70
CA LEU A 184 11.30 3.77 -6.69
C LEU A 184 10.42 4.48 -5.69
N VAL A 185 9.24 4.89 -6.13
CA VAL A 185 8.15 5.36 -5.29
C VAL A 185 7.20 4.18 -5.14
N GLN A 186 7.21 3.53 -3.97
CA GLN A 186 6.58 2.22 -3.78
C GLN A 186 5.79 2.16 -2.47
N THR A 187 4.72 1.37 -2.45
CA THR A 187 3.97 1.06 -1.23
C THR A 187 4.67 -0.01 -0.40
N PHE A 188 5.43 -0.90 -1.05
CA PHE A 188 6.18 -1.96 -0.38
C PHE A 188 7.30 -1.42 0.49
N GLY A 189 7.21 -1.67 1.79
CA GLY A 189 8.22 -1.31 2.78
C GLY A 189 8.46 -2.44 3.78
N GLN A 190 9.45 -3.28 3.51
CA GLN A 190 9.93 -4.30 4.45
C GLN A 190 11.45 -4.31 4.45
N ARG A 191 12.08 -4.12 5.61
CA ARG A 191 13.53 -4.26 5.77
C ARG A 191 13.96 -5.68 5.39
N ASN A 192 15.21 -5.82 4.94
CA ASN A 192 15.81 -7.11 4.61
C ASN A 192 15.07 -7.93 3.52
N HIS A 193 14.19 -7.31 2.73
CA HIS A 193 13.44 -7.98 1.67
C HIS A 193 13.93 -7.54 0.28
N VAL A 194 14.13 -8.47 -0.65
CA VAL A 194 14.73 -8.20 -1.97
C VAL A 194 13.93 -7.25 -2.87
N CYS A 195 12.65 -7.04 -2.54
CA CYS A 195 11.75 -6.11 -3.23
C CYS A 195 11.75 -4.69 -2.66
N LEU A 196 12.41 -4.46 -1.51
CA LEU A 196 12.69 -3.12 -1.03
C LEU A 196 14.03 -2.67 -1.59
N LYS A 197 14.00 -1.65 -2.46
CA LYS A 197 15.23 -1.01 -2.93
C LYS A 197 15.70 0.03 -1.92
N ASP A 198 16.97 0.00 -1.59
CA ASP A 198 17.58 1.05 -0.77
C ASP A 198 17.43 2.42 -1.45
N GLY A 199 17.05 3.41 -0.64
CA GLY A 199 16.77 4.75 -1.12
C GLY A 199 15.43 4.90 -1.85
N SER A 200 14.53 3.91 -1.84
CA SER A 200 13.13 4.11 -2.25
C SER A 200 12.40 5.14 -1.39
N ILE A 201 11.34 5.72 -1.95
CA ILE A 201 10.37 6.53 -1.22
C ILE A 201 9.15 5.65 -0.95
N THR A 202 8.95 5.29 0.32
CA THR A 202 7.78 4.50 0.74
C THR A 202 6.56 5.41 0.87
N ILE A 203 5.49 5.09 0.14
CA ILE A 203 4.25 5.88 0.07
C ILE A 203 3.06 5.10 0.63
N PRO A 204 2.01 5.78 1.13
CA PRO A 204 0.78 5.09 1.51
C PRO A 204 0.07 4.54 0.24
N PRO A 205 -0.72 3.47 0.37
CA PRO A 205 -1.62 3.07 -0.70
C PRO A 205 -2.69 4.15 -0.94
N TYR A 206 -3.30 4.14 -2.12
CA TYR A 206 -4.38 5.06 -2.44
C TYR A 206 -5.64 4.72 -1.64
N ALA A 207 -6.01 5.58 -0.70
CA ALA A 207 -7.31 5.58 -0.04
C ALA A 207 -8.13 6.77 -0.58
N PRO A 208 -9.27 6.55 -1.26
CA PRO A 208 -10.01 7.63 -1.93
C PRO A 208 -10.45 8.72 -0.93
N PRO A 209 -9.91 9.96 -1.00
CA PRO A 209 -10.18 10.98 0.00
C PRO A 209 -11.66 11.34 0.12
N GLN A 210 -12.36 11.44 -1.02
CA GLN A 210 -13.79 11.73 -1.04
C GLN A 210 -14.59 10.67 -0.30
N LYS A 211 -14.22 9.39 -0.43
CA LYS A 211 -14.87 8.29 0.29
C LYS A 211 -14.68 8.46 1.79
N MET A 212 -13.48 8.75 2.27
CA MET A 212 -13.25 8.94 3.70
C MET A 212 -14.02 10.16 4.25
N HIS A 213 -14.09 11.26 3.49
CA HIS A 213 -14.86 12.44 3.89
C HIS A 213 -16.36 12.16 4.05
N THR A 214 -16.97 11.33 3.19
CA THR A 214 -18.41 11.04 3.29
C THR A 214 -18.79 10.19 4.50
N HIS A 215 -17.82 9.60 5.19
CA HIS A 215 -18.04 8.74 6.35
C HIS A 215 -17.69 9.41 7.69
N LEU A 216 -17.31 10.70 7.71
CA LEU A 216 -17.00 11.40 8.95
C LEU A 216 -18.24 11.46 9.87
N ILE A 217 -18.05 11.05 11.12
CA ILE A 217 -19.08 11.16 12.15
C ILE A 217 -18.84 12.38 13.06
N PRO A 218 -19.87 12.91 13.74
CA PRO A 218 -19.70 14.01 14.69
C PRO A 218 -18.69 13.68 15.80
N GLU A 219 -17.75 14.59 16.07
CA GLU A 219 -16.68 14.43 17.08
C GLU A 219 -17.19 14.14 18.50
N LYS A 220 -18.44 14.55 18.81
CA LYS A 220 -19.09 14.28 20.09
C LYS A 220 -19.42 12.80 20.33
N ILE A 221 -19.38 11.96 19.30
CA ILE A 221 -19.66 10.53 19.44
C ILE A 221 -18.44 9.87 20.11
N PRO A 222 -18.61 9.25 21.28
CA PRO A 222 -17.49 8.66 22.00
C PRO A 222 -16.95 7.40 21.30
N ARG A 223 -15.67 7.13 21.51
CA ARG A 223 -15.05 5.86 21.11
C ARG A 223 -15.53 4.75 22.05
N SER A 224 -16.49 3.95 21.58
CA SER A 224 -17.14 2.87 22.35
C SER A 224 -16.58 1.48 22.07
N ILE A 225 -15.79 1.31 21.02
CA ILE A 225 -15.16 0.03 20.65
C ILE A 225 -13.72 0.09 21.16
N PHE A 226 -13.25 -0.94 21.87
CA PHE A 226 -11.88 -0.92 22.39
C PHE A 226 -10.87 -1.29 21.29
N VAL A 227 -10.96 -2.50 20.73
CA VAL A 227 -10.14 -2.94 19.59
C VAL A 227 -11.03 -3.27 18.40
N TYR A 228 -10.64 -2.80 17.21
CA TYR A 228 -11.36 -3.05 15.97
C TYR A 228 -10.46 -3.64 14.87
N PHE A 229 -10.98 -4.63 14.14
CA PHE A 229 -10.36 -5.14 12.93
C PHE A 229 -11.40 -5.74 11.98
N ARG A 230 -11.32 -5.39 10.69
CA ARG A 230 -11.98 -6.13 9.61
C ARG A 230 -10.97 -6.53 8.55
N GLY A 231 -10.93 -7.82 8.23
CA GLY A 231 -9.98 -8.34 7.25
C GLY A 231 -9.93 -9.86 7.25
N LEU A 232 -9.27 -10.41 6.22
CA LEU A 232 -8.99 -11.85 6.19
C LEU A 232 -8.07 -12.23 7.35
N PHE A 233 -8.41 -13.31 8.06
CA PHE A 233 -7.52 -13.97 9.03
C PHE A 233 -6.77 -15.15 8.43
N TYR A 234 -7.42 -15.83 7.50
CA TYR A 234 -6.90 -16.96 6.73
C TYR A 234 -7.07 -16.66 5.24
N ASP A 235 -6.09 -17.03 4.42
CA ASP A 235 -6.17 -16.97 2.97
C ASP A 235 -6.01 -18.37 2.37
N VAL A 236 -7.05 -19.20 2.53
CA VAL A 236 -7.05 -20.62 2.09
C VAL A 236 -6.75 -20.77 0.59
N GLY A 237 -6.92 -19.71 -0.21
CA GLY A 237 -6.61 -19.72 -1.63
C GLY A 237 -5.12 -19.68 -1.94
N ASN A 238 -4.35 -18.86 -1.21
CA ASN A 238 -2.91 -18.69 -1.41
C ASN A 238 -2.06 -19.43 -0.37
N ASP A 239 -2.65 -19.78 0.77
CA ASP A 239 -2.09 -20.52 1.89
C ASP A 239 -3.08 -21.63 2.32
N PRO A 240 -3.18 -22.71 1.52
CA PRO A 240 -4.15 -23.78 1.76
C PRO A 240 -3.83 -24.64 2.99
N GLU A 241 -2.56 -24.71 3.38
CA GLU A 241 -2.14 -25.38 4.63
C GLU A 241 -2.54 -24.54 5.86
N GLY A 242 -2.60 -23.22 5.69
CA GLY A 242 -3.02 -22.28 6.71
C GLY A 242 -1.90 -22.00 7.72
N GLY A 243 -1.76 -20.72 8.08
CA GLY A 243 -0.86 -20.29 9.15
C GLY A 243 0.42 -19.60 8.67
N TYR A 244 0.68 -19.55 7.35
CA TYR A 244 1.75 -18.72 6.79
C TYR A 244 1.25 -17.31 6.44
N TYR A 245 -0.03 -17.14 6.08
CA TYR A 245 -0.58 -15.83 5.77
C TYR A 245 -0.30 -14.84 6.91
N ALA A 246 0.26 -13.67 6.56
CA ALA A 246 0.70 -12.67 7.52
C ALA A 246 1.68 -13.21 8.57
N ARG A 247 2.52 -14.19 8.19
CA ARG A 247 3.46 -14.91 9.07
C ARG A 247 2.79 -15.48 10.32
N GLY A 248 1.52 -15.85 10.21
CA GLY A 248 0.71 -16.37 11.32
C GLY A 248 0.09 -15.31 12.22
N ALA A 249 0.47 -14.03 12.12
CA ALA A 249 -0.01 -12.97 12.99
C ALA A 249 -1.54 -12.82 12.95
N ARG A 250 -2.16 -12.93 11.77
CA ARG A 250 -3.62 -12.81 11.65
C ARG A 250 -4.39 -14.04 12.14
N ALA A 251 -3.85 -15.24 11.92
CA ALA A 251 -4.39 -16.44 12.52
C ALA A 251 -4.32 -16.34 14.05
N ALA A 252 -3.20 -15.87 14.60
CA ALA A 252 -3.04 -15.64 16.03
C ALA A 252 -4.03 -14.60 16.58
N VAL A 253 -4.29 -13.50 15.86
CA VAL A 253 -5.34 -12.54 16.25
C VAL A 253 -6.70 -13.23 16.36
N TRP A 254 -7.07 -14.03 15.36
CA TRP A 254 -8.37 -14.70 15.36
C TRP A 254 -8.49 -15.73 16.49
N GLU A 255 -7.54 -16.65 16.62
CA GLU A 255 -7.65 -17.74 17.58
C GLU A 255 -7.59 -17.28 19.05
N ASN A 256 -6.90 -16.17 19.33
CA ASN A 256 -6.81 -15.65 20.70
C ASN A 256 -7.95 -14.70 21.07
N PHE A 257 -8.55 -13.98 20.10
CA PHE A 257 -9.44 -12.85 20.40
C PHE A 257 -10.83 -12.86 19.76
N LYS A 258 -11.19 -13.86 18.94
CA LYS A 258 -12.52 -13.94 18.30
C LYS A 258 -13.70 -13.94 19.30
N ASP A 259 -13.47 -14.50 20.50
CA ASP A 259 -14.47 -14.58 21.58
C ASP A 259 -14.20 -13.58 22.72
N ASN A 260 -13.21 -12.69 22.55
CA ASN A 260 -12.85 -11.70 23.57
C ASN A 260 -13.73 -10.45 23.47
N PRO A 261 -14.46 -10.04 24.53
CA PRO A 261 -15.40 -8.91 24.47
C PRO A 261 -14.73 -7.55 24.24
N LEU A 262 -13.41 -7.44 24.41
CA LEU A 262 -12.65 -6.23 24.11
C LEU A 262 -12.33 -6.08 22.61
N PHE A 263 -12.48 -7.15 21.83
CA PHE A 263 -12.06 -7.24 20.44
C PHE A 263 -13.27 -7.39 19.51
N ASP A 264 -13.60 -6.31 18.81
CA ASP A 264 -14.55 -6.36 17.71
C ASP A 264 -13.80 -6.70 16.41
N ILE A 265 -13.68 -7.99 16.12
CA ILE A 265 -12.91 -8.51 14.98
C ILE A 265 -13.75 -9.43 14.09
N SER A 266 -13.66 -9.27 12.77
CA SER A 266 -14.43 -10.10 11.81
C SER A 266 -13.83 -10.08 10.40
N THR A 267 -14.15 -11.09 9.58
CA THR A 267 -13.88 -11.08 8.14
C THR A 267 -14.89 -10.23 7.36
N GLU A 268 -16.10 -10.06 7.90
CA GLU A 268 -17.18 -9.35 7.24
C GLU A 268 -16.96 -7.84 7.31
N HIS A 269 -17.06 -7.15 6.18
CA HIS A 269 -16.94 -5.70 6.14
C HIS A 269 -18.34 -5.09 6.23
N PRO A 270 -18.76 -4.56 7.39
CA PRO A 270 -20.07 -3.95 7.53
C PRO A 270 -20.15 -2.64 6.73
N THR A 271 -21.36 -2.19 6.43
CA THR A 271 -21.57 -0.87 5.81
C THR A 271 -21.11 0.28 6.71
N THR A 272 -21.03 0.03 8.02
CA THR A 272 -20.54 0.95 9.06
C THR A 272 -19.02 0.90 9.28
N TYR A 273 -18.26 0.23 8.40
CA TYR A 273 -16.82 -0.02 8.59
C TYR A 273 -16.04 1.23 9.03
N TYR A 274 -16.27 2.36 8.39
CA TYR A 274 -15.54 3.60 8.68
C TYR A 274 -16.06 4.31 9.94
N GLU A 275 -17.36 4.23 10.20
CA GLU A 275 -17.99 4.74 11.42
C GLU A 275 -17.50 3.96 12.65
N ASP A 276 -17.38 2.63 12.53
CA ASP A 276 -16.88 1.76 13.59
C ASP A 276 -15.39 2.01 13.86
N MET A 277 -14.57 2.24 12.83
CA MET A 277 -13.17 2.69 13.01
C MET A 277 -13.08 4.01 13.78
N GLN A 278 -13.97 4.98 13.52
CA GLN A 278 -14.01 6.24 14.27
C GLN A 278 -14.47 6.07 15.71
N ARG A 279 -15.27 5.03 15.99
CA ARG A 279 -15.71 4.64 17.33
C ARG A 279 -14.72 3.73 18.05
N ALA A 280 -13.65 3.27 17.40
CA ALA A 280 -12.66 2.38 17.98
C ALA A 280 -11.50 3.14 18.64
N VAL A 281 -10.99 2.67 19.77
CA VAL A 281 -9.77 3.23 20.39
C VAL A 281 -8.54 2.78 19.59
N PHE A 282 -8.43 1.47 19.35
CA PHE A 282 -7.32 0.83 18.65
C PHE A 282 -7.80 0.12 17.39
N CYS A 283 -7.06 0.28 16.29
CA CYS A 283 -7.31 -0.41 15.03
C CYS A 283 -6.13 -1.31 14.71
N LEU A 284 -6.38 -2.63 14.67
CA LEU A 284 -5.30 -3.57 14.37
C LEU A 284 -4.87 -3.42 12.91
N CYS A 285 -3.57 -3.28 12.70
CA CYS A 285 -2.91 -3.18 11.41
C CYS A 285 -1.88 -4.32 11.23
N PRO A 286 -2.28 -5.60 11.33
CA PRO A 286 -1.40 -6.71 11.01
C PRO A 286 -1.09 -6.74 9.52
N LEU A 287 0.15 -7.10 9.20
CA LEU A 287 0.59 -7.37 7.84
C LEU A 287 -0.37 -8.29 7.07
N GLY A 288 -0.33 -8.22 5.75
CA GLY A 288 -0.93 -9.21 4.86
C GLY A 288 0.16 -10.03 4.17
N TRP A 289 -0.03 -10.29 2.88
CA TRP A 289 1.05 -10.80 2.02
C TRP A 289 2.15 -9.76 1.81
N ALA A 290 1.76 -8.50 1.64
CA ALA A 290 2.65 -7.36 1.77
C ALA A 290 2.41 -6.68 3.13
N PRO A 291 3.42 -5.99 3.69
CA PRO A 291 3.32 -5.39 5.03
C PRO A 291 2.44 -4.12 5.08
N TRP A 292 2.04 -3.57 3.92
CA TRP A 292 1.23 -2.36 3.85
C TRP A 292 -0.27 -2.67 3.67
N SER A 293 -1.13 -1.74 4.06
CA SER A 293 -2.58 -1.85 3.88
C SER A 293 -3.24 -0.47 3.85
N PRO A 294 -4.35 -0.27 3.10
CA PRO A 294 -5.17 0.92 3.23
C PRO A 294 -5.65 1.16 4.67
N ARG A 295 -5.80 0.11 5.47
CA ARG A 295 -6.23 0.22 6.87
C ARG A 295 -5.32 1.09 7.72
N LEU A 296 -4.01 1.08 7.45
CA LEU A 296 -3.05 1.94 8.14
C LEU A 296 -3.37 3.42 7.90
N VAL A 297 -3.69 3.78 6.65
CA VAL A 297 -4.12 5.14 6.27
C VAL A 297 -5.46 5.46 6.92
N GLU A 298 -6.46 4.58 6.76
CA GLU A 298 -7.81 4.75 7.28
C GLU A 298 -7.80 4.96 8.82
N ALA A 299 -6.99 4.21 9.56
CA ALA A 299 -6.84 4.36 11.01
C ALA A 299 -6.35 5.77 11.39
N VAL A 300 -5.34 6.28 10.68
CA VAL A 300 -4.83 7.65 10.88
C VAL A 300 -5.89 8.69 10.57
N ILE A 301 -6.58 8.57 9.44
CA ILE A 301 -7.62 9.53 9.02
C ILE A 301 -8.78 9.58 10.02
N PHE A 302 -9.22 8.44 10.53
CA PHE A 302 -10.33 8.31 11.48
C PHE A 302 -9.92 8.44 12.94
N GLY A 303 -8.64 8.70 13.21
CA GLY A 303 -8.10 8.89 14.55
C GLY A 303 -8.12 7.65 15.44
N CYS A 304 -8.26 6.48 14.84
CA CYS A 304 -8.13 5.20 15.52
C CYS A 304 -6.64 4.88 15.68
N ILE A 305 -6.16 4.61 16.90
CA ILE A 305 -4.74 4.38 17.15
C ILE A 305 -4.30 3.12 16.38
N PRO A 306 -3.39 3.22 15.39
CA PRO A 306 -2.96 2.06 14.63
C PRO A 306 -2.10 1.16 15.52
N VAL A 307 -2.50 -0.09 15.67
CA VAL A 307 -1.70 -1.14 16.31
C VAL A 307 -0.98 -1.89 15.20
N ILE A 308 0.28 -1.55 14.97
CA ILE A 308 1.09 -2.04 13.85
C ILE A 308 1.74 -3.36 14.28
N ILE A 309 1.38 -4.43 13.58
CA ILE A 309 1.86 -5.80 13.84
C ILE A 309 2.60 -6.26 12.57
N ALA A 310 3.86 -5.86 12.47
CA ALA A 310 4.74 -6.11 11.33
C ALA A 310 6.19 -5.73 11.69
N ASP A 311 7.02 -6.70 12.06
CA ASP A 311 8.33 -6.45 12.72
C ASP A 311 9.29 -5.61 11.87
N ASP A 312 9.37 -5.91 10.57
CA ASP A 312 10.32 -5.28 9.63
C ASP A 312 9.69 -4.18 8.77
N ILE A 313 8.51 -3.66 9.13
CA ILE A 313 7.81 -2.68 8.31
C ILE A 313 8.62 -1.38 8.16
N VAL A 314 8.68 -0.88 6.93
CA VAL A 314 9.10 0.50 6.63
C VAL A 314 7.84 1.28 6.34
N LEU A 315 7.48 2.18 7.26
CA LEU A 315 6.24 2.95 7.17
C LEU A 315 6.38 4.11 6.18
N PRO A 316 5.26 4.53 5.55
CA PRO A 316 5.30 5.60 4.58
C PRO A 316 5.59 6.94 5.23
N PHE A 317 6.39 7.76 4.54
CA PHE A 317 6.75 9.13 4.97
C PHE A 317 7.16 9.24 6.44
N ALA A 318 8.02 8.34 6.92
CA ALA A 318 8.47 8.30 8.33
C ALA A 318 9.16 9.60 8.81
N ASP A 319 9.57 10.45 7.88
CA ASP A 319 10.08 11.81 8.11
C ASP A 319 8.98 12.85 8.36
N ALA A 320 7.78 12.67 7.80
CA ALA A 320 6.65 13.59 7.95
C ALA A 320 5.62 13.09 8.99
N ILE A 321 5.51 11.77 9.16
CA ILE A 321 4.53 11.13 10.04
C ILE A 321 5.25 10.55 11.27
N PRO A 322 4.96 11.03 12.49
CA PRO A 322 5.61 10.56 13.71
C PRO A 322 4.99 9.24 14.18
N TRP A 323 5.22 8.16 13.44
CA TRP A 323 4.61 6.84 13.66
C TRP A 323 4.73 6.32 15.09
N GLU A 324 5.90 6.45 15.71
CA GLU A 324 6.15 6.07 17.12
C GLU A 324 5.26 6.84 18.11
N GLU A 325 4.96 8.10 17.79
CA GLU A 325 4.15 8.93 18.67
C GLU A 325 2.65 8.63 18.52
N ILE A 326 2.19 8.20 17.35
CA ILE A 326 0.76 8.01 17.06
C ILE A 326 0.30 6.55 17.10
N GLY A 327 1.19 5.59 16.88
CA GLY A 327 0.88 4.16 16.82
C GLY A 327 1.27 3.38 18.06
N VAL A 328 0.93 2.10 18.07
CA VAL A 328 1.42 1.09 19.01
C VAL A 328 2.07 0.00 18.18
N PHE A 329 3.34 -0.28 18.41
CA PHE A 329 4.07 -1.35 17.73
C PHE A 329 4.03 -2.60 18.59
N VAL A 330 3.63 -3.73 18.00
CA VAL A 330 3.56 -5.02 18.67
C VAL A 330 4.24 -6.03 17.76
N ASP A 331 5.23 -6.72 18.31
CA ASP A 331 5.95 -7.76 17.60
C ASP A 331 4.98 -8.91 17.23
N GLU A 332 5.17 -9.54 16.08
CA GLU A 332 4.30 -10.61 15.59
C GLU A 332 4.18 -11.78 16.59
N GLU A 333 5.26 -12.07 17.33
CA GLU A 333 5.29 -13.09 18.39
C GLU A 333 4.45 -12.73 19.63
N ASP A 334 4.21 -11.44 19.86
CA ASP A 334 3.50 -10.92 21.03
C ASP A 334 2.00 -10.72 20.79
N VAL A 335 1.50 -11.10 19.60
CA VAL A 335 0.06 -11.08 19.29
C VAL A 335 -0.81 -11.75 20.36
N PRO A 336 -0.47 -12.92 20.92
CA PRO A 336 -1.28 -13.55 21.98
C PRO A 336 -1.42 -12.72 23.26
N LYS A 337 -0.62 -11.66 23.43
CA LYS A 337 -0.64 -10.75 24.58
C LYS A 337 -1.31 -9.40 24.27
N LEU A 338 -1.94 -9.24 23.11
CA LEU A 338 -2.52 -7.95 22.69
C LEU A 338 -3.49 -7.36 23.71
N ASP A 339 -4.32 -8.18 24.36
CA ASP A 339 -5.24 -7.72 25.39
C ASP A 339 -4.49 -7.08 26.57
N THR A 340 -3.44 -7.73 27.06
CA THR A 340 -2.59 -7.28 28.15
C THR A 340 -1.81 -6.03 27.74
N ILE A 341 -1.22 -6.03 26.55
CA ILE A 341 -0.46 -4.89 26.01
C ILE A 341 -1.38 -3.66 25.91
N LEU A 342 -2.53 -3.79 25.24
CA LEU A 342 -3.40 -2.65 24.95
C LEU A 342 -4.12 -2.13 26.20
N THR A 343 -4.52 -3.02 27.13
CA THR A 343 -5.13 -2.60 28.41
C THR A 343 -4.12 -1.98 29.37
N SER A 344 -2.82 -2.27 29.24
CA SER A 344 -1.77 -1.65 30.05
C SER A 344 -1.46 -0.19 29.66
N ILE A 345 -1.90 0.26 28.48
CA ILE A 345 -1.64 1.63 28.00
C ILE A 345 -2.46 2.63 28.82
N PRO A 346 -1.81 3.59 29.51
CA PRO A 346 -2.52 4.57 30.33
C PRO A 346 -3.49 5.45 29.50
N PRO A 347 -4.66 5.82 30.05
CA PRO A 347 -5.62 6.67 29.33
C PRO A 347 -5.05 8.01 28.85
N ASP A 348 -4.12 8.62 29.58
CA ASP A 348 -3.46 9.88 29.17
C ASP A 348 -2.58 9.70 27.93
N VAL A 349 -1.92 8.54 27.79
CA VAL A 349 -1.17 8.17 26.59
C VAL A 349 -2.12 7.98 25.41
N ILE A 350 -3.24 7.28 25.59
CA ILE A 350 -4.27 7.11 24.56
C ILE A 350 -4.78 8.48 24.07
N LEU A 351 -5.15 9.37 25.00
CA LEU A 351 -5.63 10.71 24.68
C LEU A 351 -4.55 11.55 23.97
N ARG A 352 -3.28 11.43 24.38
CA ARG A 352 -2.16 12.08 23.68
C ARG A 352 -2.06 11.60 22.23
N LYS A 353 -2.07 10.29 21.99
CA LYS A 353 -2.03 9.71 20.63
C LYS A 353 -3.20 10.19 19.78
N GLN A 354 -4.42 10.18 20.33
CA GLN A 354 -5.61 10.66 19.63
C GLN A 354 -5.57 12.16 19.30
N ARG A 355 -5.03 13.00 20.19
CA ARG A 355 -4.81 14.43 19.89
C ARG A 355 -3.83 14.64 18.75
N LEU A 356 -2.73 13.87 18.70
CA LEU A 356 -1.80 13.90 17.58
C LEU A 356 -2.47 13.43 16.28
N LEU A 357 -3.25 12.35 16.34
CA LEU A 357 -4.08 11.85 15.23
C LEU A 357 -5.12 12.85 14.72
N ALA A 358 -5.55 13.81 15.54
CA ALA A 358 -6.45 14.86 15.12
C ALA A 358 -5.78 15.94 14.24
N ASN A 359 -4.44 15.95 14.13
CA ASN A 359 -3.71 16.94 13.34
C ASN A 359 -4.07 16.86 11.83
N PRO A 360 -4.67 17.91 11.24
CA PRO A 360 -5.05 17.90 9.83
C PRO A 360 -3.88 17.74 8.86
N SER A 361 -2.72 18.35 9.14
CA SER A 361 -1.54 18.26 8.26
C SER A 361 -1.03 16.83 8.13
N MET A 362 -1.07 16.08 9.22
CA MET A 362 -0.69 14.67 9.21
C MET A 362 -1.67 13.80 8.42
N LYS A 363 -2.97 14.04 8.56
CA LYS A 363 -3.99 13.37 7.75
C LYS A 363 -3.81 13.70 6.27
N GLN A 364 -3.54 14.96 5.96
CA GLN A 364 -3.29 15.45 4.61
C GLN A 364 -2.10 14.73 3.94
N ALA A 365 -0.98 14.61 4.67
CA ALA A 365 0.24 13.95 4.20
C ALA A 365 0.06 12.46 3.84
N MET A 366 -1.01 11.82 4.30
CA MET A 366 -1.33 10.42 4.01
C MET A 366 -2.24 10.24 2.78
N LEU A 367 -2.74 11.33 2.19
CA LEU A 367 -3.76 11.31 1.16
C LEU A 367 -3.30 11.87 -0.18
N PHE A 368 -3.90 11.34 -1.25
CA PHE A 368 -3.72 11.79 -2.63
C PHE A 368 -5.00 12.49 -3.14
N PRO A 369 -5.31 13.71 -2.67
CA PRO A 369 -6.54 14.43 -3.02
C PRO A 369 -6.57 14.91 -4.48
N GLN A 370 -7.75 15.26 -4.96
CA GLN A 370 -7.95 15.88 -6.26
C GLN A 370 -8.89 17.08 -6.09
N PRO A 371 -8.42 18.33 -6.24
CA PRO A 371 -7.04 18.71 -6.59
C PRO A 371 -6.04 18.46 -5.45
N ALA A 372 -4.74 18.37 -5.81
CA ALA A 372 -3.65 18.29 -4.84
C ALA A 372 -3.63 19.52 -3.92
N GLN A 373 -3.18 19.34 -2.69
CA GLN A 373 -3.07 20.38 -1.66
C GLN A 373 -1.66 20.38 -1.06
N PRO A 374 -1.15 21.54 -0.60
CA PRO A 374 0.12 21.59 0.10
C PRO A 374 0.21 20.58 1.25
N GLY A 375 1.39 19.99 1.43
CA GLY A 375 1.67 19.00 2.48
C GLY A 375 1.08 17.61 2.24
N ASP A 376 0.32 17.39 1.16
CA ASP A 376 -0.29 16.10 0.87
C ASP A 376 0.71 15.02 0.40
N ALA A 377 0.23 13.79 0.19
CA ALA A 377 1.11 12.67 -0.19
C ALA A 377 1.84 12.91 -1.52
N PHE A 378 1.33 13.73 -2.45
CA PHE A 378 2.09 14.09 -3.65
C PHE A 378 3.28 14.98 -3.29
N HIS A 379 3.06 15.98 -2.44
CA HIS A 379 4.10 16.90 -1.97
C HIS A 379 5.16 16.15 -1.15
N GLN A 380 4.75 15.18 -0.33
CA GLN A 380 5.70 14.33 0.40
C GLN A 380 6.59 13.48 -0.52
N VAL A 381 6.07 13.00 -1.66
CA VAL A 381 6.92 12.34 -2.66
C VAL A 381 7.90 13.32 -3.28
N LEU A 382 7.46 14.55 -3.62
CA LEU A 382 8.36 15.58 -4.15
C LEU A 382 9.45 15.98 -3.13
N ASN A 383 9.12 16.12 -1.84
CA ASN A 383 10.08 16.32 -0.76
C ASN A 383 11.09 15.17 -0.68
N GLY A 384 10.61 13.92 -0.80
CA GLY A 384 11.45 12.73 -0.87
C GLY A 384 12.43 12.73 -2.06
N LEU A 385 12.01 13.23 -3.21
CA LEU A 385 12.85 13.38 -4.41
C LEU A 385 13.84 14.54 -4.25
N ALA A 386 13.41 15.67 -3.68
CA ALA A 386 14.25 16.84 -3.47
C ALA A 386 15.41 16.56 -2.50
N ARG A 387 15.17 15.80 -1.43
CA ARG A 387 16.22 15.39 -0.46
C ARG A 387 17.31 14.48 -1.04
N LYS A 388 17.09 13.96 -2.25
CA LYS A 388 18.06 13.13 -2.97
C LYS A 388 18.92 13.93 -3.95
N LEU A 389 18.71 15.25 -4.03
CA LEU A 389 19.51 16.16 -4.85
C LEU A 389 20.64 16.82 -4.06
N PRO A 390 21.74 17.21 -4.72
CA PRO A 390 22.06 16.89 -6.12
C PRO A 390 22.39 15.41 -6.29
N HIS A 391 22.20 14.89 -7.50
CA HIS A 391 22.63 13.53 -7.83
C HIS A 391 24.16 13.44 -7.78
N ASP A 392 24.69 12.83 -6.73
CA ASP A 392 26.13 12.63 -6.62
C ASP A 392 26.64 11.76 -7.78
N ARG A 393 27.83 12.07 -8.33
CA ARG A 393 28.37 11.32 -9.47
C ARG A 393 28.53 9.83 -9.20
N SER A 394 28.71 9.43 -7.94
CA SER A 394 28.78 8.03 -7.53
C SER A 394 27.42 7.30 -7.55
N VAL A 395 26.31 8.02 -7.68
CA VAL A 395 24.95 7.46 -7.85
C VAL A 395 24.77 6.86 -9.25
N TYR A 396 25.50 7.36 -10.25
CA TYR A 396 25.34 6.93 -11.64
C TYR A 396 26.05 5.60 -11.94
N LEU A 397 27.30 5.46 -11.51
CA LEU A 397 28.13 4.27 -11.71
C LEU A 397 29.12 4.18 -10.54
N LYS A 398 28.98 3.16 -9.68
CA LYS A 398 30.02 2.92 -8.65
C LYS A 398 31.30 2.42 -9.32
N PRO A 399 32.49 2.68 -8.75
CA PRO A 399 33.74 2.13 -9.26
C PRO A 399 33.65 0.60 -9.41
N GLY A 400 33.81 0.09 -10.63
CA GLY A 400 33.74 -1.34 -10.95
C GLY A 400 32.37 -1.86 -11.40
N GLU A 401 31.30 -1.06 -11.32
CA GLU A 401 30.02 -1.41 -11.93
C GLU A 401 30.07 -1.27 -13.45
N LYS A 402 29.44 -2.23 -14.14
CA LYS A 402 29.26 -2.21 -15.59
C LYS A 402 27.92 -1.57 -15.95
N ILE A 403 27.77 -1.23 -17.24
CA ILE A 403 26.50 -0.84 -17.88
C ILE A 403 25.38 -1.81 -17.46
N LEU A 404 24.16 -1.31 -17.25
CA LEU A 404 23.00 -2.13 -16.91
C LEU A 404 22.86 -3.30 -17.89
N ASN A 405 22.67 -4.51 -17.37
CA ASN A 405 22.43 -5.67 -18.21
C ASN A 405 20.98 -5.67 -18.73
N TRP A 406 20.79 -5.15 -19.94
CA TRP A 406 19.50 -5.12 -20.63
C TRP A 406 18.89 -6.50 -20.93
N THR A 407 19.66 -7.58 -20.79
CA THR A 407 19.19 -8.96 -20.98
C THR A 407 19.00 -9.72 -19.67
N ALA A 408 19.23 -9.09 -18.51
CA ALA A 408 18.99 -9.72 -17.22
C ALA A 408 17.50 -9.82 -16.88
N GLY A 409 17.16 -10.86 -16.13
CA GLY A 409 15.81 -11.17 -15.65
C GLY A 409 15.18 -12.41 -16.33
N PRO A 410 13.98 -12.80 -15.90
CA PRO A 410 13.27 -13.96 -16.46
C PRO A 410 13.07 -13.86 -17.98
N VAL A 411 13.25 -14.98 -18.70
CA VAL A 411 13.10 -15.05 -20.17
C VAL A 411 11.73 -14.54 -20.65
N GLY A 412 10.67 -14.77 -19.85
CA GLY A 412 9.33 -14.27 -20.13
C GLY A 412 9.25 -12.74 -20.23
N ASP A 413 10.15 -12.01 -19.55
CA ASP A 413 10.19 -10.55 -19.53
C ASP A 413 11.01 -9.95 -20.68
N LEU A 414 11.85 -10.76 -21.32
CA LEU A 414 12.74 -10.33 -22.42
C LEU A 414 12.03 -10.37 -23.77
N LYS A 415 10.93 -11.12 -23.89
CA LYS A 415 10.17 -11.21 -25.14
C LYS A 415 9.47 -9.88 -25.42
N PRO A 416 9.58 -9.33 -26.64
CA PRO A 416 8.89 -8.09 -27.00
C PRO A 416 7.38 -8.25 -26.78
N CYS A 417 6.73 -7.19 -26.32
CA CYS A 417 5.28 -7.08 -26.36
C CYS A 417 4.83 -6.98 -27.83
N LEU A 418 4.79 -8.11 -28.53
CA LEU A 418 3.97 -8.28 -29.71
C LEU A 418 2.51 -8.35 -29.25
N LEU A 419 1.94 -7.19 -28.91
CA LEU A 419 0.50 -7.00 -29.03
C LEU A 419 0.27 -6.73 -30.51
N THR A 420 0.20 -7.82 -31.28
CA THR A 420 -0.09 -7.77 -32.70
C THR A 420 -1.41 -7.05 -32.90
N HIS A 421 -1.39 -5.97 -33.68
CA HIS A 421 -2.52 -5.62 -34.51
C HIS A 421 -2.80 -6.86 -35.39
N ALA A 422 -3.77 -7.66 -35.00
CA ALA A 422 -4.30 -8.68 -35.89
C ALA A 422 -5.08 -7.96 -36.99
N ASN A 423 -4.37 -7.60 -38.07
CA ASN A 423 -5.02 -7.47 -39.37
C ASN A 423 -5.56 -8.86 -39.72
N TYR A 424 -6.87 -8.92 -39.91
CA TYR A 424 -7.52 -10.04 -40.58
C TYR A 424 -6.83 -10.26 -41.93
N THR A 425 -6.07 -11.34 -42.05
CA THR A 425 -5.83 -11.99 -43.34
C THR A 425 -5.83 -13.49 -43.08
N LEU A 426 -6.79 -14.14 -43.74
CA LEU A 426 -6.94 -15.59 -43.75
C LEU A 426 -5.64 -16.22 -44.26
N GLU A 427 -5.09 -17.14 -43.50
CA GLU A 427 -4.51 -18.35 -44.08
C GLU A 427 -4.52 -19.48 -43.03
N ARG A 428 -5.29 -20.53 -43.37
CA ARG A 428 -5.27 -21.81 -42.66
C ARG A 428 -3.96 -22.49 -42.99
N ASN A 429 -3.17 -22.89 -41.99
CA ASN A 429 -2.75 -24.29 -41.85
C ASN A 429 -2.09 -24.62 -40.50
N GLN A 430 -2.79 -25.53 -39.81
CA GLN A 430 -2.43 -26.54 -38.82
C GLN A 430 -1.05 -26.58 -38.09
N LYS A 431 -1.20 -26.77 -36.76
CA LYS A 431 -0.39 -27.55 -35.79
C LYS A 431 0.74 -26.84 -35.02
N SER A 432 0.36 -26.22 -33.90
CA SER A 432 0.89 -26.54 -32.55
C SER A 432 0.09 -25.78 -31.47
N LYS A 433 -1.01 -26.39 -30.99
CA LYS A 433 -1.74 -25.87 -29.81
C LYS A 433 -1.05 -26.38 -28.56
N GLN A 434 -0.11 -25.61 -28.02
CA GLN A 434 0.26 -25.75 -26.62
C GLN A 434 -0.80 -25.00 -25.79
N LYS A 435 -1.86 -25.71 -25.41
CA LYS A 435 -2.84 -25.23 -24.43
C LYS A 435 -2.15 -25.21 -23.07
N CYS A 436 -1.72 -24.03 -22.61
CA CYS A 436 -1.49 -23.83 -21.18
C CYS A 436 -2.86 -23.78 -20.50
N HIS A 437 -3.31 -24.90 -19.96
CA HIS A 437 -4.38 -24.91 -18.97
C HIS A 437 -3.80 -24.35 -17.67
N TYR A 438 -4.00 -23.06 -17.42
CA TYR A 438 -3.85 -22.51 -16.07
C TYR A 438 -5.22 -22.55 -15.41
N GLN A 439 -5.31 -23.39 -14.39
CA GLN A 439 -6.47 -23.52 -13.52
C GLN A 439 -6.51 -22.25 -12.66
N VAL A 440 -7.45 -21.35 -12.97
CA VAL A 440 -7.70 -20.13 -12.20
C VAL A 440 -8.53 -20.53 -10.99
N SER A 441 -7.90 -20.62 -9.82
CA SER A 441 -8.62 -20.77 -8.55
C SER A 441 -9.17 -19.41 -8.11
N PHE A 442 -10.40 -19.43 -7.62
CA PHE A 442 -11.23 -18.26 -7.34
C PHE A 442 -10.72 -17.43 -6.16
N PHE A 443 -10.79 -16.11 -6.31
CA PHE A 443 -10.32 -15.11 -5.37
C PHE A 443 -11.44 -14.67 -4.41
N ILE A 444 -11.21 -14.77 -3.10
CA ILE A 444 -11.99 -14.07 -2.07
C ILE A 444 -11.00 -13.34 -1.18
N GLY A 445 -10.98 -12.02 -1.30
CA GLY A 445 -10.21 -11.13 -0.41
C GLY A 445 -10.65 -9.66 -0.46
N GLN A 446 -11.60 -9.32 -1.31
CA GLN A 446 -12.40 -8.10 -1.21
C GLN A 446 -13.84 -8.47 -1.56
N ASN A 447 -14.78 -8.13 -0.67
CA ASN A 447 -16.19 -8.35 -0.89
C ASN A 447 -16.67 -7.40 -2.01
N PRO A 448 -17.16 -7.87 -3.18
CA PRO A 448 -17.50 -7.02 -4.32
C PRO A 448 -18.89 -6.34 -4.21
N PHE A 449 -19.46 -6.22 -3.00
CA PHE A 449 -20.82 -5.68 -2.80
C PHE A 449 -20.92 -4.17 -2.51
N ALA A 450 -19.82 -3.43 -2.48
CA ALA A 450 -19.86 -1.98 -2.20
C ALA A 450 -19.98 -1.07 -3.45
N LEU A 451 -20.35 -1.59 -4.62
CA LEU A 451 -20.45 -0.80 -5.87
C LEU A 451 -21.77 -0.94 -6.64
N LYS A 452 -22.84 -1.46 -6.02
CA LYS A 452 -24.19 -1.52 -6.62
C LYS A 452 -25.21 -0.74 -5.81
N SER A 453 -25.08 0.59 -5.75
CA SER A 453 -26.21 1.47 -5.39
C SER A 453 -25.99 2.91 -5.82
N SER A 454 -25.72 3.15 -7.11
CA SER A 454 -25.72 4.52 -7.65
C SER A 454 -25.73 4.55 -9.17
N PHE A 455 -26.69 3.86 -9.79
CA PHE A 455 -27.08 4.14 -11.18
C PHE A 455 -28.56 3.83 -11.37
N LEU A 456 -29.41 4.82 -11.09
CA LEU A 456 -30.74 4.98 -11.66
C LEU A 456 -31.22 6.41 -11.36
N SER A 457 -30.86 7.34 -12.24
CA SER A 457 -31.82 8.22 -12.91
C SER A 457 -31.06 9.25 -13.74
N ALA A 458 -31.27 9.20 -15.05
CA ALA A 458 -30.77 10.13 -16.02
C ALA A 458 -31.65 11.39 -16.06
N SER A 459 -31.02 12.49 -16.43
CA SER A 459 -31.55 13.83 -16.66
C SER A 459 -32.75 13.90 -17.61
N LEU A 460 -33.68 14.83 -17.33
CA LEU A 460 -34.34 15.63 -18.37
C LEU A 460 -34.67 17.03 -17.82
N HIS A 461 -34.23 18.08 -18.52
CA HIS A 461 -34.55 19.49 -18.31
C HIS A 461 -35.93 19.84 -18.90
N LEU A 462 -36.73 20.70 -18.23
CA LEU A 462 -37.06 22.09 -18.62
C LEU A 462 -38.32 22.64 -17.91
N LEU A 463 -38.13 23.83 -17.32
CA LEU A 463 -39.03 24.98 -17.01
C LEU A 463 -40.53 24.91 -17.35
N HIS A 464 -41.41 25.16 -16.36
CA HIS A 464 -42.19 26.43 -16.22
C HIS A 464 -43.14 26.47 -14.98
N HIS A 465 -43.08 27.60 -14.28
CA HIS A 465 -44.09 28.35 -13.48
C HIS A 465 -45.26 27.72 -12.67
N SER A 466 -45.46 28.39 -11.52
CA SER A 466 -46.71 28.78 -10.82
C SER A 466 -47.32 27.93 -9.68
N HIS A 467 -47.39 28.56 -8.50
CA HIS A 467 -48.21 28.31 -7.28
C HIS A 467 -49.73 28.52 -7.53
N PRO A 468 -50.66 28.36 -6.53
CA PRO A 468 -50.78 27.44 -5.37
C PRO A 468 -52.23 26.87 -5.16
N ASN A 469 -52.45 26.14 -4.06
CA ASN A 469 -53.72 25.82 -3.34
C ASN A 469 -54.68 24.76 -3.93
N GLN A 470 -54.96 23.68 -3.18
CA GLN A 470 -56.20 23.50 -2.39
C GLN A 470 -56.35 22.06 -1.83
N HIS A 471 -57.02 21.99 -0.67
CA HIS A 471 -57.47 20.82 0.07
C HIS A 471 -58.28 19.81 -0.75
N HIS A 472 -58.21 18.52 -0.41
CA HIS A 472 -59.41 17.70 -0.16
C HIS A 472 -59.09 16.41 0.60
N HIS A 473 -59.85 16.18 1.67
CA HIS A 473 -60.06 14.89 2.32
C HIS A 473 -60.66 13.88 1.33
N LEU A 474 -60.24 12.61 1.39
CA LEU A 474 -61.13 11.46 1.22
C LEU A 474 -60.48 10.16 1.75
N THR A 475 -61.31 9.43 2.48
CA THR A 475 -61.14 8.13 3.12
C THR A 475 -60.99 6.97 2.12
N SER A 476 -60.25 5.92 2.50
CA SER A 476 -60.72 4.51 2.61
C SER A 476 -59.70 3.43 2.18
N ARG A 477 -59.64 2.40 3.04
CA ARG A 477 -59.41 0.96 2.78
C ARG A 477 -58.06 0.48 2.23
N GLU A 478 -57.30 -0.17 3.12
CA GLU A 478 -56.32 -1.21 2.81
C GLU A 478 -56.98 -2.46 2.21
N PRO A 479 -56.26 -3.17 1.32
CA PRO A 479 -56.35 -4.61 1.23
C PRO A 479 -55.01 -5.28 1.54
N ARG A 480 -55.07 -6.27 2.45
CA ARG A 480 -54.06 -7.33 2.59
C ARG A 480 -54.08 -8.21 1.35
N VAL A 481 -52.90 -8.52 0.81
CA VAL A 481 -52.69 -9.68 -0.05
C VAL A 481 -51.50 -10.47 0.47
N SER A 482 -51.78 -11.73 0.78
CA SER A 482 -50.90 -12.80 1.23
C SER A 482 -50.46 -13.69 0.07
N MET A 483 -49.24 -14.26 0.17
CA MET A 483 -48.75 -15.59 -0.29
C MET A 483 -47.40 -15.54 -1.03
N PRO A 484 -46.60 -16.64 -1.08
CA PRO A 484 -46.51 -17.80 -0.18
C PRO A 484 -45.06 -18.20 0.21
N LEU A 485 -44.96 -19.04 1.26
CA LEU A 485 -43.76 -19.80 1.62
C LEU A 485 -43.41 -20.85 0.55
N ALA A 486 -42.13 -20.95 0.19
CA ALA A 486 -41.58 -22.07 -0.57
C ALA A 486 -40.88 -23.07 0.37
N SER A 487 -41.27 -24.33 0.21
CA SER A 487 -40.90 -25.52 0.96
C SER A 487 -39.46 -25.98 0.73
N LYS A 488 -38.84 -26.47 1.82
CA LYS A 488 -37.62 -27.28 1.83
C LYS A 488 -37.78 -28.55 0.99
N GLN A 489 -36.85 -28.81 0.08
CA GLN A 489 -36.57 -30.15 -0.44
C GLN A 489 -35.10 -30.49 -0.22
N SER A 490 -34.90 -31.58 0.50
CA SER A 490 -33.64 -32.28 0.75
C SER A 490 -33.14 -32.96 -0.53
N LEU A 491 -31.87 -32.72 -0.90
CA LEU A 491 -31.14 -33.62 -1.81
C LEU A 491 -30.07 -34.37 -1.02
N GLN A 492 -30.26 -35.70 -0.94
CA GLN A 492 -29.22 -36.67 -0.59
C GLN A 492 -28.27 -36.82 -1.77
N CYS A 493 -26.96 -36.70 -1.54
CA CYS A 493 -25.93 -37.09 -2.50
C CYS A 493 -25.44 -38.50 -2.20
N GLN A 494 -25.61 -39.40 -3.16
CA GLN A 494 -25.11 -40.78 -3.14
C GLN A 494 -23.59 -40.80 -3.39
N THR A 495 -22.88 -41.57 -2.57
CA THR A 495 -21.48 -41.95 -2.74
C THR A 495 -21.31 -42.91 -3.92
N ALA A 496 -20.46 -42.57 -4.89
CA ALA A 496 -20.02 -43.48 -5.95
C ALA A 496 -18.54 -43.86 -5.77
N THR A 497 -18.32 -45.15 -5.62
CA THR A 497 -17.07 -45.85 -5.36
C THR A 497 -16.18 -45.89 -6.61
N LYS A 498 -14.88 -45.57 -6.50
CA LYS A 498 -13.87 -45.75 -7.56
C LYS A 498 -13.56 -47.23 -7.76
N GLN A 499 -13.85 -47.77 -8.94
CA GLN A 499 -13.28 -49.03 -9.41
C GLN A 499 -11.90 -48.81 -10.03
N ARG A 500 -11.00 -49.73 -9.68
CA ARG A 500 -9.58 -49.82 -10.03
C ARG A 500 -9.46 -50.64 -11.33
N MET A 501 -8.76 -50.16 -12.34
CA MET A 501 -8.36 -50.97 -13.50
C MET A 501 -6.83 -51.10 -13.54
N GLN A 502 -6.36 -52.34 -13.52
CA GLN A 502 -4.97 -52.76 -13.80
C GLN A 502 -4.72 -52.83 -15.31
N PRO A 503 -3.45 -52.76 -15.77
CA PRO A 503 -3.09 -53.00 -17.16
C PRO A 503 -2.66 -54.47 -17.38
N HIS A 504 -3.06 -55.05 -18.52
CA HIS A 504 -2.37 -56.18 -19.14
C HIS A 504 -2.44 -56.03 -20.67
N GLY A 505 -1.30 -56.21 -21.31
CA GLY A 505 -1.06 -56.11 -22.75
C GLY A 505 0.39 -55.74 -22.99
#